data_AF-A0A5E4JSV1-F1
#
_entry.id   AF-A0A5E4JSV1-F1
#
_cell.length_a   1.000
_cell.length_b   1.000
_cell.length_c   1.000
_cell.angle_alpha   90.00
_cell.angle_beta   90.00
_cell.angle_gamma   90.00
#
_symmetry.space_group_name_H-M   'P 1'
#
loop_
_entity.id
_entity.type
_entity.pdbx_description
1 polymer ?
#
loop_
_entity_poly.entity_id
_entity_poly.type
_entity_poly.pdbx_seq_one_letter_code
_entity_poly.pdbx_strand_id
1 'polypeptide(L)' 'MSLKLKRCPNCKEYNLTETCRKCKSKTEDAHYKFIKIRDAPNSDGFFKDH' A
#
# COMPACT_ATOMS: atom_id res chain seq x y z
N MET A 1 9.54 -16.63 -2.97
CA MET A 1 9.11 -16.04 -1.67
C MET A 1 8.32 -14.78 -1.98
N SER A 2 7.02 -14.77 -1.70
CA SER A 2 6.11 -13.66 -2.07
C SER A 2 6.22 -12.51 -1.07
N LEU A 3 6.71 -11.35 -1.49
CA LEU A 3 6.81 -10.15 -0.65
C LEU A 3 5.42 -9.50 -0.54
N LYS A 4 4.76 -9.65 0.60
CA LYS A 4 3.49 -8.97 0.91
C LYS A 4 3.78 -7.61 1.52
N LEU A 5 3.10 -6.56 1.05
CA LEU A 5 3.19 -5.24 1.66
C LEU A 5 2.55 -5.29 3.05
N LYS A 6 3.27 -4.78 4.04
CA LYS A 6 2.79 -4.68 5.42
C LYS A 6 2.75 -3.22 5.83
N ARG A 7 1.83 -2.88 6.72
CA ARG A 7 1.69 -1.54 7.27
C ARG A 7 1.93 -1.61 8.77
N CYS A 8 2.72 -0.68 9.30
CA CYS A 8 2.86 -0.56 10.73
C CYS A 8 1.64 0.19 11.32
N PRO A 9 0.94 -0.36 12.32
CA PRO A 9 -0.18 0.34 12.97
C PRO A 9 0.26 1.58 13.76
N ASN A 10 1.48 1.57 14.29
CA ASN A 10 2.03 2.65 15.13
C ASN A 10 2.48 3.85 14.28
N CYS A 11 3.37 3.60 13.32
CA CYS A 11 3.96 4.65 12.49
C CYS A 11 3.19 4.90 11.19
N LYS A 12 2.17 4.10 10.87
CA LYS A 12 1.43 4.09 9.59
C LYS A 12 2.31 3.90 8.34
N GLU A 13 3.59 3.56 8.52
CA GLU A 13 4.58 3.38 7.47
C GLU A 13 4.48 1.99 6.83
N TYR A 14 4.63 1.95 5.52
CA TYR A 14 4.64 0.71 4.74
C TYR A 14 6.02 0.07 4.77
N ASN A 15 6.06 -1.23 5.02
CA ASN A 15 7.26 -2.04 5.16
C ASN A 15 7.04 -3.40 4.49
N LEU A 16 8.11 -4.06 4.06
CA LEU A 16 8.05 -5.43 3.52
C LEU A 16 8.41 -6.50 4.57
N THR A 17 8.89 -6.06 5.74
CA THR A 17 9.33 -6.88 6.85
C THR A 17 8.25 -7.00 7.92
N GLU A 18 8.28 -8.09 8.70
CA GLU A 18 7.36 -8.30 9.86
C GLU A 18 7.53 -7.27 10.98
N THR A 19 8.68 -6.62 11.02
CA THR A 19 8.99 -5.62 12.03
C THR A 19 9.23 -4.28 11.36
N CYS A 20 8.59 -3.23 11.86
CA CYS A 20 8.77 -1.87 11.36
C CYS A 20 10.15 -1.35 11.76
N ARG A 21 10.92 -0.80 10.81
CA ARG A 21 12.27 -0.29 11.11
C ARG A 21 12.28 0.94 12.01
N LYS A 22 11.24 1.78 11.95
CA LYS A 22 11.13 3.00 12.78
C LYS A 22 10.71 2.71 14.22
N CYS A 23 9.56 2.08 14.40
CA CYS A 23 8.96 1.86 15.73
C CYS A 23 9.23 0.48 16.32
N LYS A 24 9.95 -0.40 15.60
CA LYS A 24 10.25 -1.80 16.01
C LYS A 24 9.01 -2.62 16.38
N SER A 25 7.83 -2.15 16.02
CA SER A 25 6.55 -2.82 16.25
C SER A 25 6.26 -3.80 15.12
N LYS A 26 5.47 -4.83 15.42
CA LYS A 26 4.99 -5.77 14.40
C LYS A 26 4.15 -5.03 13.35
N THR A 27 4.39 -5.37 12.08
CA THR A 27 3.65 -4.85 10.94
C THR A 27 2.51 -5.82 10.61
N GLU A 28 1.41 -5.28 10.11
CA GLU A 28 0.21 -6.03 9.75
C GLU A 28 0.03 -6.05 8.24
N ASP A 29 -0.69 -7.03 7.70
CA ASP A 29 -0.88 -7.16 6.25
C ASP A 29 -1.64 -5.93 5.71
N ALA A 30 -1.06 -5.26 4.72
CA ALA A 30 -1.67 -4.11 4.09
C ALA A 30 -2.63 -4.59 3.00
N HIS A 31 -3.89 -4.81 3.37
CA HIS A 31 -4.92 -5.10 2.39
C HIS A 31 -5.24 -3.85 1.56
N TYR A 32 -4.78 -3.84 0.30
CA TYR A 32 -5.27 -2.88 -0.68
C TYR A 32 -6.72 -3.19 -1.01
N LYS A 33 -7.62 -2.28 -0.62
CA LYS A 33 -8.98 -2.27 -1.14
C LYS A 33 -8.89 -1.74 -2.57
N PHE A 34 -8.70 -2.63 -3.55
CA PHE A 34 -8.93 -2.28 -4.94
C PHE A 34 -10.38 -1.80 -5.01
N ILE A 35 -10.57 -0.49 -5.17
CA ILE A 35 -11.89 0.06 -5.46
C ILE A 35 -12.30 -0.63 -6.76
N LYS A 36 -13.30 -1.52 -6.69
CA LYS A 36 -13.90 -2.09 -7.90
C LYS A 36 -14.59 -0.93 -8.60
N ILE A 37 -13.88 -0.33 -9.54
CA ILE A 37 -14.42 0.69 -10.42
C ILE A 37 -15.45 -0.01 -11.30
N ARG A 38 -16.69 -0.08 -10.83
CA ARG A 38 -17.82 -0.64 -11.61
C ARG A 38 -18.50 0.43 -12.46
N ASP A 39 -18.12 1.70 -12.28
CA ASP A 39 -18.65 2.86 -13.00
C ASP A 39 -17.71 4.09 -12.90
N ALA A 40 -16.41 3.98 -13.24
CA ALA A 40 -15.64 5.20 -13.51
C ALA A 40 -15.64 5.45 -15.03
N PRO A 41 -15.77 6.71 -15.47
CA PRO A 41 -15.31 7.06 -16.81
C PRO A 41 -13.83 6.67 -16.90
N ASN A 42 -13.46 6.02 -18.02
CA ASN A 42 -12.11 5.58 -18.32
C ASN A 42 -11.06 6.52 -17.70
N SER A 43 -10.36 6.05 -16.67
CA SER A 43 -9.14 6.71 -16.21
C SER A 43 -8.08 6.44 -17.27
N ASP A 44 -8.08 7.30 -18.29
CA ASP A 44 -6.96 7.54 -19.18
C ASP A 44 -5.73 7.86 -18.32
N GLY A 45 -4.82 6.91 -18.25
CA GLY A 45 -3.48 7.18 -17.78
C GLY A 45 -2.67 7.72 -18.94
N PHE A 46 -2.41 9.02 -19.00
CA PHE A 46 -1.27 9.53 -19.75
C PHE A 46 -0.75 10.85 -19.17
N PHE A 47 0.57 10.90 -19.02
CA PHE A 47 1.36 12.03 -18.53
C PHE A 47 0.94 13.36 -19.16
N LYS A 48 0.93 14.42 -18.35
CA LYS A 48 1.01 15.80 -18.85
C LYS A 48 2.19 16.50 -18.19
N ASP A 49 3.36 16.28 -18.77
CA ASP A 49 4.47 17.23 -18.71
C ASP A 49 4.06 18.45 -19.56
N HIS A 50 4.07 19.64 -18.97
CA HIS A 50 4.11 20.92 -19.66
C HIS A 50 4.81 21.96 -18.79
#